data_AF-A0A0Q6JR76-F1
#
_entry.id   AF-A0A0Q6JR76-F1
#
_cell.length_a   1.000
_cell.length_b   1.000
_cell.length_c   1.000
_cell.angle_alpha   90.00
_cell.angle_beta   90.00
_cell.angle_gamma   90.00
#
_symmetry.space_group_name_H-M   'P 1'
#
loop_
_entity.id
_entity.type
_entity.pdbx_description
1 polymer ?
#
loop_
_entity_poly.entity_id
_entity_poly.type
_entity_poly.pdbx_seq_one_letter_code
_entity_poly.pdbx_strand_id
1 'polypeptide(L)'
;MSLYEQQFGLTRLRVGVMAVEVWFGVVVLAVIVAGARWSSRRLPAVIVGTAAVGVLVMAVVNVDALVAERAVERYERTGLIDVDYLSTLSADAVPAVSTLEPELRACILDEPGSDPWWNANLARREAAAIAADAPPSRCVPQARAADR
;
A
#
# COMPACT_ATOMS: atom_id res chain seq x y z
N MET A 1 14.87 0.57 7.52
CA MET A 1 14.12 1.82 7.30
C MET A 1 13.07 2.15 8.38
N SER A 2 12.96 1.38 9.47
CA SER A 2 11.86 1.53 10.45
C SER A 2 11.83 2.87 11.18
N LEU A 3 12.97 3.55 11.40
CA LEU A 3 13.02 4.88 12.01
C LEU A 3 12.51 5.99 11.06
N TYR A 4 12.70 5.83 9.74
CA TYR A 4 12.27 6.81 8.74
C TYR A 4 10.77 6.68 8.41
N GLU A 5 10.25 5.44 8.42
CA GLU A 5 8.82 5.14 8.26
C GLU A 5 7.97 5.71 9.41
N GLN A 6 8.49 5.69 10.64
CA GLN A 6 7.79 6.22 11.80
C GLN A 6 7.60 7.74 11.74
N GLN A 7 8.54 8.47 11.14
CA GLN A 7 8.44 9.93 11.00
C GLN A 7 7.63 10.35 9.76
N PHE A 8 7.88 9.75 8.60
CA PHE A 8 7.34 10.23 7.32
C PHE A 8 6.23 9.36 6.73
N GLY A 9 5.79 8.30 7.41
CA GLY A 9 4.78 7.37 6.91
C GLY A 9 5.30 6.37 5.86
N LEU A 10 4.50 5.35 5.57
CA LEU A 10 4.79 4.39 4.50
C LEU A 10 4.27 4.90 3.17
N THR A 11 5.08 4.73 2.12
CA THR A 11 4.67 5.00 0.75
C THR A 11 4.87 3.76 -0.11
N ARG A 12 4.07 3.62 -1.19
CA ARG A 12 4.22 2.54 -2.18
C ARG A 12 5.68 2.42 -2.66
N LEU A 13 6.33 3.55 -2.91
CA LEU A 13 7.73 3.61 -3.35
C LEU A 13 8.68 2.99 -2.32
N ARG A 14 8.55 3.34 -1.03
CA ARG A 14 9.43 2.80 0.03
C ARG A 14 9.24 1.30 0.21
N VAL A 15 8.00 0.81 0.13
CA VAL A 15 7.71 -0.63 0.17
C VAL A 15 8.35 -1.35 -1.01
N GLY A 16 8.22 -0.79 -2.22
CA GLY A 16 8.88 -1.32 -3.41
C GLY A 16 10.40 -1.38 -3.27
N VAL A 17 11.01 -0.32 -2.75
CA VAL A 17 12.46 -0.27 -2.50
C VAL A 17 12.90 -1.34 -1.50
N MET A 18 12.21 -1.50 -0.37
CA MET A 18 12.53 -2.54 0.61
C MET A 18 12.39 -3.95 0.02
N ALA A 19 11.36 -4.19 -0.78
CA ALA A 19 11.17 -5.48 -1.45
C ALA A 19 12.32 -5.79 -2.43
N VAL A 20 12.77 -4.79 -3.19
CA VAL A 20 13.92 -4.92 -4.10
C VAL A 20 15.23 -5.15 -3.34
N GLU A 21 15.45 -4.45 -2.23
CA GLU A 21 16.62 -4.64 -1.36
C GLU A 21 16.70 -6.08 -0.83
N VAL A 22 15.58 -6.59 -0.30
CA VAL A 22 15.48 -7.98 0.16
C VAL A 22 15.71 -8.96 -1.00
N TRP A 23 15.13 -8.70 -2.17
CA TRP A 23 15.33 -9.53 -3.35
C TRP A 23 16.79 -9.55 -3.81
N PHE A 24 17.50 -8.42 -3.77
CA PHE A 24 18.95 -8.39 -4.03
C PHE A 24 19.72 -9.26 -3.04
N GLY A 25 19.37 -9.24 -1.76
CA GLY A 25 19.93 -10.15 -0.76
C GLY A 25 19.75 -11.62 -1.16
N VAL A 26 18.55 -12.00 -1.62
CA VAL A 26 18.25 -13.35 -2.13
C VAL A 26 19.08 -13.69 -3.37
N VAL A 27 19.22 -12.76 -4.32
CA VAL A 27 20.04 -12.95 -5.53
C VAL A 27 21.51 -13.17 -5.16
N VAL A 28 22.07 -12.38 -4.25
CA VAL A 28 23.45 -12.54 -3.77
C VAL A 28 23.64 -13.92 -3.15
N LEU A 29 22.72 -14.36 -2.29
CA LEU A 29 22.76 -15.69 -1.69
C LEU A 29 22.68 -16.80 -2.75
N ALA A 30 21.81 -16.65 -3.75
CA ALA A 30 21.68 -17.60 -4.85
C ALA A 30 22.98 -17.71 -5.67
N VAL A 31 23.65 -16.58 -5.93
CA VAL A 31 24.95 -16.54 -6.62
C VAL A 31 26.03 -17.26 -5.81
N ILE A 32 26.12 -16.99 -4.50
CA ILE A 32 27.09 -17.64 -3.61
C ILE A 32 26.90 -19.17 -3.63
N VAL A 33 25.65 -19.64 -3.51
CA VAL A 33 25.33 -21.07 -3.53
C VAL A 33 25.62 -21.70 -4.89
N ALA A 34 25.32 -21.01 -6.00
CA ALA A 34 25.58 -21.50 -7.35
C ALA A 34 27.08 -21.59 -7.66
N GLY A 35 27.86 -20.60 -7.18
CA GLY A 35 29.33 -20.62 -7.26
C GLY A 35 29.92 -21.81 -6.51
N ALA A 36 29.40 -22.12 -5.32
CA ALA A 36 29.83 -23.30 -4.54
C ALA A 36 29.43 -24.65 -5.18
N ARG A 37 28.34 -24.70 -5.96
CA ARG A 37 27.82 -25.94 -6.58
C ARG A 37 28.20 -26.14 -8.06
N TRP A 38 29.01 -25.26 -8.65
CA TRP A 38 29.50 -25.34 -10.04
C TRP A 38 28.41 -25.54 -11.13
N SER A 39 27.16 -25.14 -10.84
CA SER A 39 26.01 -25.29 -11.76
C SER A 39 25.39 -23.92 -12.06
N SER A 40 26.03 -23.17 -12.97
CA SER A 40 25.58 -21.82 -13.36
C SER A 40 24.37 -21.81 -14.29
N ARG A 41 24.06 -22.93 -14.96
CA ARG A 41 22.98 -23.01 -15.95
C ARG A 41 21.57 -22.76 -15.40
N ARG A 42 21.33 -23.00 -14.10
CA ARG A 42 19.99 -22.81 -13.48
C ARG A 42 19.83 -21.47 -12.78
N LEU A 43 20.91 -20.72 -12.58
CA LEU A 43 20.90 -19.47 -11.82
C LEU A 43 19.92 -18.42 -12.40
N PRO A 44 19.89 -18.16 -13.73
CA PRO A 44 18.94 -17.19 -14.28
C PRO A 44 17.48 -17.57 -14.03
N ALA A 45 17.15 -18.87 -14.17
CA ALA A 45 15.81 -19.37 -13.95
C ALA A 45 15.38 -19.23 -12.47
N VAL A 46 16.30 -19.47 -11.53
CA VAL A 46 16.05 -19.27 -10.09
C VAL A 46 15.80 -17.79 -9.79
N ILE A 47 16.60 -16.88 -10.33
CA ILE A 47 16.46 -15.43 -10.11
C ILE A 47 15.11 -14.92 -10.65
N VAL A 48 14.72 -15.34 -11.85
CA VAL A 48 13.42 -14.99 -12.43
C VAL A 48 12.28 -15.59 -11.61
N GLY A 49 12.44 -16.84 -11.15
CA GLY A 49 11.48 -17.49 -10.27
C GLY A 49 11.27 -16.76 -8.95
N THR A 50 12.35 -16.30 -8.30
CA THR A 50 12.25 -15.54 -7.03
C THR A 50 11.64 -14.16 -7.24
N ALA A 51 11.93 -13.49 -8.35
CA ALA A 51 11.27 -12.23 -8.71
C ALA A 51 9.76 -12.41 -8.93
N ALA A 52 9.36 -13.44 -9.69
CA ALA A 52 7.95 -13.75 -9.92
C ALA A 52 7.19 -14.05 -8.61
N VAL A 53 7.79 -14.87 -7.74
CA VAL A 53 7.24 -15.15 -6.41
C VAL A 53 7.14 -13.87 -5.57
N GLY A 54 8.15 -13.01 -5.59
CA GLY A 54 8.13 -11.73 -4.87
C GLY A 54 6.98 -10.82 -5.32
N VAL A 55 6.74 -10.71 -6.64
CA VAL A 55 5.60 -9.95 -7.18
C VAL A 55 4.26 -10.57 -6.78
N LEU A 56 4.14 -11.91 -6.84
CA LEU A 56 2.92 -12.60 -6.40
C LEU A 56 2.64 -12.36 -4.91
N VAL A 57 3.67 -12.41 -4.06
CA VAL A 57 3.54 -12.09 -2.63
C VAL A 57 3.07 -10.65 -2.46
N MET A 58 3.63 -9.69 -3.20
CA MET A 58 3.23 -8.28 -3.13
C MET A 58 1.76 -8.08 -3.55
N ALA A 59 1.32 -8.80 -4.58
CA ALA A 59 -0.07 -8.78 -5.02
C ALA A 59 -1.03 -9.38 -3.97
N VAL A 60 -0.63 -10.46 -3.30
CA VAL A 60 -1.43 -11.10 -2.25
C VAL A 60 -1.49 -10.26 -0.97
N VAL A 61 -0.37 -9.63 -0.58
CA VAL A 61 -0.28 -8.79 0.63
C VAL A 61 -1.06 -7.48 0.48
N ASN A 62 -1.36 -7.05 -0.75
CA ASN A 62 -2.09 -5.81 -1.04
C ASN A 62 -1.47 -4.57 -0.37
N VAL A 63 -0.40 -4.07 -1.00
CA VAL A 63 0.42 -2.98 -0.44
C VAL A 63 -0.38 -1.72 -0.15
N ASP A 64 -1.43 -1.44 -0.91
CA ASP A 64 -2.27 -0.26 -0.71
C ASP A 64 -3.07 -0.35 0.59
N ALA A 65 -3.67 -1.51 0.87
CA ALA A 65 -4.35 -1.76 2.14
C ALA A 65 -3.38 -1.64 3.33
N LEU A 66 -2.20 -2.26 3.23
CA LEU A 66 -1.18 -2.21 4.29
C LEU A 66 -0.68 -0.78 4.56
N VAL A 67 -0.50 0.02 3.51
CA VAL A 67 -0.08 1.42 3.63
C VAL A 67 -1.19 2.24 4.32
N ALA A 68 -2.45 2.02 3.95
CA ALA A 68 -3.58 2.71 4.54
C ALA A 68 -3.77 2.37 6.03
N GLU A 69 -3.71 1.08 6.39
CA GLU A 69 -3.78 0.62 7.80
C GLU A 69 -2.72 1.31 8.67
N ARG A 70 -1.46 1.33 8.22
CA ARG A 70 -0.38 1.98 8.98
C ARG A 70 -0.54 3.50 9.05
N ALA A 71 -1.12 4.12 8.02
CA ALA A 71 -1.39 5.55 8.01
C ALA A 71 -2.46 5.92 9.05
N VAL A 72 -3.53 5.13 9.15
CA VAL A 72 -4.59 5.29 10.15
C VAL A 72 -4.06 5.03 11.56
N GLU A 73 -3.31 3.96 11.79
CA GLU A 73 -2.68 3.67 13.09
C GLU A 73 -1.75 4.81 13.56
N ARG A 74 -1.04 5.46 12.61
CA ARG A 74 -0.22 6.64 12.91
C ARG A 74 -1.09 7.86 13.22
N TYR A 75 -2.20 8.05 12.52
CA TYR A 75 -3.14 9.14 12.79
C TYR A 75 -3.67 9.07 14.22
N GLU A 76 -4.07 7.90 14.70
CA GLU A 76 -4.52 7.71 16.09
C GLU A 76 -3.47 8.13 17.13
N ARG A 77 -2.18 7.96 16.83
CA ARG A 77 -1.08 8.32 17.73
C ARG A 77 -0.62 9.77 17.63
N THR A 78 -0.69 10.36 16.44
CA THR A 78 -0.04 11.65 16.14
C THR A 78 -1.00 12.77 15.77
N GLY A 79 -2.24 12.44 15.40
CA GLY A 79 -3.23 13.36 14.85
C GLY A 79 -2.91 13.85 13.43
N LEU A 80 -1.85 13.32 12.78
CA LEU A 80 -1.41 13.79 11.46
C LEU A 80 -1.74 12.77 10.37
N ILE A 81 -2.48 13.22 9.36
CA ILE A 81 -2.89 12.41 8.20
C ILE A 81 -2.65 13.16 6.89
N ASP A 82 -2.16 12.46 5.88
CA ASP A 82 -1.91 13.00 4.54
C ASP A 82 -3.07 12.61 3.63
N VAL A 83 -4.09 13.47 3.60
CA VAL A 83 -5.33 13.25 2.84
C VAL A 83 -5.05 13.17 1.35
N ASP A 84 -4.17 14.02 0.83
CA ASP A 84 -3.80 14.08 -0.60
C ASP A 84 -3.12 12.78 -1.04
N TYR A 85 -2.26 12.19 -0.22
CA TYR A 85 -1.68 10.89 -0.52
C TYR A 85 -2.73 9.77 -0.43
N LEU A 86 -3.57 9.77 0.60
CA LEU A 86 -4.61 8.75 0.80
C LEU A 86 -5.65 8.72 -0.32
N SER A 87 -6.01 9.86 -0.91
CA SER A 87 -6.94 9.92 -2.05
C SER A 87 -6.36 9.31 -3.34
N THR A 88 -5.04 9.12 -3.42
CA THR A 88 -4.40 8.43 -4.57
C THR A 88 -4.31 6.91 -4.41
N LEU A 89 -4.76 6.38 -3.27
CA LEU A 89 -4.75 4.95 -3.01
C LEU A 89 -5.85 4.19 -3.76
N SER A 90 -5.63 2.90 -4.02
CA SER A 90 -6.62 2.03 -4.66
C SER A 90 -7.85 1.84 -3.76
N ALA A 91 -8.93 1.28 -4.32
CA ALA A 91 -10.14 0.89 -3.58
C ALA A 91 -9.84 -0.10 -2.42
N ASP A 92 -8.71 -0.79 -2.48
CA ASP A 92 -8.22 -1.67 -1.41
C ASP A 92 -7.91 -0.93 -0.10
N ALA A 93 -7.70 0.38 -0.14
CA ALA A 93 -7.47 1.20 1.05
C ALA A 93 -8.77 1.60 1.78
N VAL A 94 -9.93 1.43 1.14
CA VAL A 94 -11.22 1.90 1.65
C VAL A 94 -11.60 1.30 3.01
N PRO A 95 -11.42 -0.02 3.27
CA PRO A 95 -11.71 -0.58 4.59
C PRO A 95 -10.93 0.11 5.71
N ALA A 96 -9.63 0.37 5.51
CA ALA A 96 -8.80 1.05 6.50
C ALA A 96 -9.20 2.52 6.67
N VAL A 97 -9.42 3.25 5.58
CA VAL A 97 -9.82 4.68 5.62
C VAL A 97 -11.22 4.87 6.21
N SER A 98 -12.09 3.86 6.12
CA SER A 98 -13.47 3.94 6.59
C SER A 98 -13.62 4.10 8.11
N THR A 99 -12.58 3.78 8.88
CA THR A 99 -12.56 3.93 10.34
C THR A 99 -12.29 5.36 10.81
N LEU A 100 -11.85 6.24 9.91
CA LEU A 100 -11.60 7.65 10.19
C LEU A 100 -12.90 8.43 10.45
N GLU A 101 -12.75 9.63 11.02
CA GLU A 101 -13.87 10.54 11.20
C GLU A 101 -14.58 10.85 9.87
N PRO A 102 -15.92 11.03 9.87
CA PRO A 102 -16.70 11.17 8.65
C PRO A 102 -16.21 12.27 7.71
N GLU A 103 -15.77 13.40 8.28
CA GLU A 103 -15.30 14.57 7.53
C GLU A 103 -13.98 14.31 6.78
N LEU A 104 -13.05 13.56 7.39
CA LEU A 104 -11.79 13.16 6.76
C LEU A 104 -12.03 12.10 5.68
N ARG A 105 -12.87 11.12 5.98
CA ARG A 105 -13.24 10.06 5.05
C ARG A 105 -13.85 10.62 3.77
N ALA A 106 -14.71 11.62 3.88
CA ALA A 106 -15.30 12.32 2.74
C ALA A 106 -14.28 13.08 1.87
N CYS A 107 -13.08 13.37 2.37
CA CYS A 107 -11.99 13.97 1.58
C CYS A 107 -11.13 12.92 0.85
N ILE A 108 -11.16 11.66 1.30
CA ILE A 108 -10.30 10.59 0.78
C ILE A 108 -11.07 9.72 -0.20
N LEU A 109 -12.32 9.40 0.12
CA LEU A 109 -13.17 8.56 -0.71
C LEU A 109 -13.80 9.41 -1.80
N ASP A 110 -13.50 9.08 -3.05
CA ASP A 110 -14.21 9.64 -4.20
C ASP A 110 -15.66 9.14 -4.22
N GLU A 111 -16.58 9.98 -4.68
CA GLU A 111 -17.95 9.55 -4.97
C GLU A 111 -17.92 8.38 -5.97
N PRO A 112 -18.71 7.32 -5.77
CA PRO A 112 -18.70 6.15 -6.67
C PRO A 112 -19.22 6.55 -8.05
N GLY A 113 -18.31 6.98 -8.92
CA GLY A 113 -18.56 7.20 -10.34
C GLY A 113 -18.90 5.89 -11.05
N SER A 114 -19.51 5.99 -12.23
CA SER A 114 -19.80 4.81 -13.06
C SER A 114 -18.51 4.16 -13.55
N ASP A 115 -17.97 3.24 -12.77
CA ASP A 115 -16.79 2.49 -13.14
C ASP A 115 -17.08 1.60 -14.36
N PRO A 116 -16.26 1.66 -15.42
CA PRO A 116 -16.41 0.75 -16.54
C PRO A 116 -16.32 -0.72 -16.12
N TRP A 117 -16.96 -1.61 -16.88
CA TRP A 117 -17.03 -3.04 -16.50
C TRP A 117 -15.65 -3.72 -16.38
N TRP A 118 -14.63 -3.27 -17.13
CA TRP A 118 -13.27 -3.82 -17.06
C TRP A 118 -12.52 -3.47 -15.77
N ASN A 119 -13.03 -2.50 -15.00
CA ASN A 119 -12.51 -2.13 -13.70
C ASN A 119 -13.14 -2.93 -12.55
N ALA A 120 -14.07 -3.85 -12.86
CA ALA A 120 -14.76 -4.64 -11.85
C ALA A 120 -13.78 -5.55 -11.09
N ASN A 121 -13.62 -5.28 -9.79
CA ASN A 121 -12.81 -6.06 -8.85
C ASN A 121 -13.57 -6.19 -7.52
N LEU A 122 -13.27 -7.24 -6.75
CA LEU A 122 -13.76 -7.44 -5.39
C LEU A 122 -13.55 -6.20 -4.50
N ALA A 123 -12.36 -5.60 -4.54
CA ALA A 123 -12.03 -4.44 -3.71
C ALA A 123 -12.97 -3.25 -3.95
N ARG A 124 -13.34 -2.97 -5.21
CA ARG A 124 -14.30 -1.90 -5.54
C ARG A 124 -15.71 -2.22 -5.07
N ARG A 125 -16.11 -3.50 -5.09
CA ARG A 125 -17.42 -3.93 -4.59
C ARG A 125 -17.53 -3.74 -3.09
N GLU A 126 -16.48 -4.09 -2.37
CA GLU A 126 -16.39 -3.90 -0.93
C GLU A 126 -16.36 -2.41 -0.58
N ALA A 127 -15.54 -1.62 -1.28
CA ALA A 127 -15.51 -0.16 -1.13
C ALA A 127 -16.89 0.48 -1.36
N ALA A 128 -17.61 0.07 -2.41
CA ALA A 128 -18.94 0.57 -2.70
C ALA A 128 -19.96 0.19 -1.62
N ALA A 129 -19.86 -1.01 -1.04
CA ALA A 129 -20.72 -1.43 0.08
C ALA A 129 -20.46 -0.58 1.33
N ILE A 130 -19.19 -0.35 1.67
CA ILE A 130 -18.79 0.49 2.81
C ILE A 130 -19.23 1.95 2.62
N ALA A 131 -19.11 2.48 1.39
CA ALA A 131 -19.55 3.83 1.07
C ALA A 131 -21.09 3.98 1.10
N ALA A 132 -21.83 2.93 0.74
CA ALA A 132 -23.30 2.96 0.79
C ALA A 132 -23.86 3.00 2.23
N ASP A 133 -23.17 2.36 3.18
CA ASP A 133 -23.55 2.37 4.61
C ASP A 133 -23.09 3.64 5.36
N ALA A 134 -22.26 4.47 4.72
CA ALA A 134 -21.67 5.66 5.32
C ALA A 134 -22.68 6.83 5.43
N PRO A 135 -22.77 7.52 6.58
CA PRO A 135 -23.55 8.75 6.67
C PRO A 135 -22.95 9.85 5.77
N PRO A 136 -23.78 10.64 5.09
CA PRO A 136 -23.32 11.73 4.23
C PRO A 136 -22.59 12.78 5.07
N SER A 137 -21.39 13.12 4.64
CA SER A 137 -20.51 14.10 5.29
C SER A 137 -19.81 14.92 4.21
N ARG A 138 -19.51 16.19 4.51
CA ARG A 138 -18.75 17.04 3.59
C ARG A 138 -17.28 16.92 3.94
N CYS A 139 -16.44 16.89 2.91
CA CYS A 139 -15.00 17.02 3.11
C CYS A 139 -14.72 18.35 3.81
N VAL A 140 -14.10 18.27 4.99
CA VAL A 140 -13.48 19.40 5.67
C VAL A 140 -11.99 19.07 5.69
N PRO A 141 -11.19 19.67 4.78
CA PRO A 141 -9.75 19.46 4.80
C PRO A 141 -9.22 19.88 6.17
N GLN A 142 -8.54 18.97 6.88
CA GLN A 142 -7.86 19.38 8.10
C GLN A 142 -6.87 20.47 7.73
N ALA A 143 -7.05 21.65 8.34
CA ALA A 143 -6.12 22.75 8.17
C ALA A 143 -4.74 22.24 8.57
N ARG A 144 -3.79 22.26 7.63
CA ARG A 144 -2.40 21.91 7.90
C ARG A 144 -2.01 22.55 9.23
N ALA A 145 -1.61 21.76 10.21
CA ALA A 145 -0.65 22.20 11.20
C ALA A 145 0.71 22.36 10.49
N ALA A 146 0.76 23.28 9.52
CA ALA A 146 1.99 23.77 8.93
C ALA A 146 2.56 24.77 9.92
N ASP A 147 3.20 24.25 10.97
CA ASP A 147 4.20 24.98 11.75
C ASP A 147 4.96 24.02 12.68
N ARG A 148 5.97 23.33 12.12
CA ARG A 148 7.35 23.27 12.64
C ARG A 148 8.22 22.27 11.90
#